data_AF-A0A7J4NRD4-F1
#
_entry.id   AF-A0A7J4NRD4-F1
#
_cell.length_a   1.000
_cell.length_b   1.000
_cell.length_c   1.000
_cell.angle_alpha   90.00
_cell.angle_beta   90.00
_cell.angle_gamma   90.00
#
_symmetry.space_group_name_H-M   'P 1'
#
loop_
_entity.id
_entity.type
_entity.pdbx_description
1 polymer ?
#
loop_
_entity_poly.entity_id
_entity_poly.type
_entity_poly.pdbx_seq_one_letter_code
_entity_poly.pdbx_strand_id
1 'polypeptide(L)'
;MTDRGVEAHVELPSESVEPISTNTPPKPVRKKKSADAMFMGLGDVIFPGILVISSMTFLSGGAGFGIWSGPTMVAFGTLIGGLCGYMALMTKVARGKPQAGLPLLNGGSILGYLISALLFIGPSALAFNITLF
;
A
#
# COMPACT_ATOMS: atom_id res chain seq x y z
N MET A 1 36.75 -37.44 75.57
CA MET A 1 36.11 -36.43 74.71
C MET A 1 36.72 -36.51 73.33
N THR A 2 36.09 -37.26 72.43
CA THR A 2 36.35 -37.24 70.98
C THR A 2 35.02 -37.49 70.30
N ASP A 3 34.47 -36.44 69.71
CA ASP A 3 33.24 -36.40 68.93
C ASP A 3 33.64 -36.40 67.46
N ARG A 4 33.23 -37.40 66.67
CA ARG A 4 33.13 -37.34 65.19
C ARG A 4 32.10 -38.37 64.72
N GLY A 5 31.02 -37.86 64.15
CA GLY A 5 29.84 -38.61 63.73
C GLY A 5 30.01 -39.50 62.50
N VAL A 6 28.94 -40.23 62.20
CA VAL A 6 28.71 -40.87 60.90
C VAL A 6 27.20 -40.82 60.64
N GLU A 7 26.85 -40.22 59.51
CA GLU A 7 25.48 -40.01 59.05
C GLU A 7 24.84 -41.27 58.48
N ALA A 8 23.52 -41.30 58.55
CA ALA A 8 22.65 -42.39 58.13
C ALA A 8 22.66 -42.59 56.61
N HIS A 9 23.01 -43.81 56.17
CA HIS A 9 22.73 -44.28 54.82
C HIS A 9 21.42 -45.07 54.83
N VAL A 10 20.33 -44.40 54.45
CA VAL A 10 19.04 -45.02 54.12
C VAL A 10 19.06 -45.35 52.63
N GLU A 11 18.94 -46.63 52.29
CA GLU A 11 18.79 -47.12 50.92
C GLU A 11 17.44 -46.68 50.33
N LEU A 12 17.46 -46.17 49.09
CA LEU A 12 16.25 -45.97 48.28
C LEU A 12 16.29 -46.95 47.09
N PRO A 13 15.19 -47.69 46.81
CA PRO A 13 15.15 -48.70 45.74
C PRO A 13 15.33 -48.13 44.34
N SER A 14 15.99 -48.90 43.48
CA SER A 14 16.16 -48.65 42.05
C SER A 14 14.84 -48.79 41.29
N GLU A 15 14.24 -47.67 40.88
CA GLU A 15 13.13 -47.66 39.92
C GLU A 15 13.65 -47.20 38.55
N SER A 16 13.54 -48.10 37.59
CA SER A 16 14.01 -47.99 36.21
C SER A 16 13.31 -46.85 35.45
N VAL A 17 14.07 -45.81 35.10
CA VAL A 17 13.63 -44.79 34.13
C VAL A 17 13.72 -45.39 32.73
N GLU A 18 12.61 -45.92 32.21
CA GLU A 18 12.51 -46.21 30.78
C GLU A 18 12.58 -44.88 29.98
N PRO A 19 13.42 -44.79 28.93
CA PRO A 19 13.46 -43.60 28.11
C PRO A 19 12.16 -43.50 27.30
N ILE A 20 11.36 -42.46 27.58
CA ILE A 20 10.19 -42.10 26.76
C ILE A 20 10.70 -41.75 25.36
N SER A 21 10.63 -42.73 24.45
CA SER A 21 10.83 -42.54 23.02
C SER A 21 9.67 -41.73 22.46
N THR A 22 9.81 -40.40 22.45
CA THR A 22 8.86 -39.51 21.76
C THR A 22 9.09 -39.56 20.25
N ASN A 23 8.79 -40.70 19.63
CA ASN A 23 8.67 -40.85 18.18
C ASN A 23 7.34 -40.23 17.68
N THR A 24 7.10 -38.95 18.00
CA THR A 24 6.01 -38.21 17.36
C THR A 24 6.65 -37.25 16.36
N PRO A 25 6.43 -37.44 15.03
CA PRO A 25 6.97 -36.51 14.05
C PRO A 25 6.43 -35.10 14.36
N PRO A 26 7.29 -34.06 14.35
CA PRO A 26 6.85 -32.70 14.61
C PRO A 26 5.75 -32.33 13.61
N LYS A 27 4.54 -32.04 14.10
CA LYS A 27 3.43 -31.57 13.27
C LYS A 27 3.93 -30.37 12.46
N PRO A 28 3.74 -30.35 11.13
CA PRO A 28 4.19 -29.22 10.32
C PRO A 28 3.45 -27.98 10.80
N VAL A 29 4.19 -27.08 11.45
CA VAL A 29 3.68 -25.79 11.87
C VAL A 29 3.32 -25.06 10.58
N ARG A 30 2.02 -24.98 10.28
CA ARG A 30 1.52 -24.15 9.17
C ARG A 30 1.97 -22.73 9.48
N LYS A 31 3.02 -22.26 8.81
CA LYS A 31 3.44 -20.86 8.84
C LYS A 31 2.19 -20.05 8.46
N LYS A 32 1.62 -19.32 9.43
CA LYS A 32 0.60 -18.30 9.14
C LYS A 32 1.24 -17.40 8.09
N LYS A 33 0.67 -17.34 6.87
CA LYS A 33 1.07 -16.34 5.88
C LYS A 33 0.99 -15.00 6.61
N SER A 34 2.14 -14.40 6.88
CA SER A 34 2.18 -13.00 7.29
C SER A 34 1.32 -12.24 6.28
N ALA A 35 0.49 -11.33 6.78
CA ALA A 35 0.00 -10.27 5.92
C ALA A 35 1.25 -9.55 5.44
N ASP A 36 1.78 -9.95 4.28
CA ASP A 36 2.83 -9.21 3.61
C ASP A 36 2.21 -7.85 3.36
N ALA A 37 2.55 -6.90 4.23
CA ALA A 37 2.19 -5.52 4.05
C ALA A 37 2.77 -5.13 2.71
N MET A 38 1.91 -5.04 1.70
CA MET A 38 2.26 -4.38 0.46
C MET A 38 2.35 -2.90 0.82
N PHE A 39 3.52 -2.47 1.28
CA PHE A 39 3.87 -1.07 1.28
C PHE A 39 3.81 -0.64 -0.18
N MET A 40 2.66 -0.10 -0.58
CA MET A 40 2.54 0.60 -1.84
C MET A 40 3.58 1.70 -1.82
N GLY A 41 4.33 1.85 -2.91
CA GLY A 41 5.39 2.85 -2.96
C GLY A 41 4.84 4.20 -2.54
N LEU A 42 5.43 4.85 -1.54
CA LEU A 42 5.04 6.21 -1.16
C LEU A 42 5.10 7.14 -2.39
N GLY A 43 6.07 6.90 -3.28
CA GLY A 43 6.18 7.56 -4.57
C GLY A 43 4.94 7.45 -5.45
N ASP A 44 4.19 6.34 -5.36
CA ASP A 44 2.95 6.13 -6.10
C ASP A 44 1.89 7.15 -5.64
N VAL A 45 1.83 7.54 -4.37
CA VAL A 45 0.88 8.58 -3.92
C VAL A 45 1.41 9.98 -4.22
N ILE A 46 2.73 10.19 -4.12
CA ILE A 46 3.36 11.50 -4.32
C ILE A 46 3.25 11.95 -5.79
N PHE A 47 3.53 11.06 -6.77
CA PHE A 47 3.51 11.40 -8.20
C PHE A 47 2.19 11.98 -8.72
N PRO A 48 1.02 11.37 -8.44
CA PRO A 48 -0.26 11.96 -8.79
C PRO A 48 -0.63 13.12 -7.88
N GLY A 49 -0.19 13.11 -6.61
CA GLY A 49 -0.41 14.21 -5.67
C GLY A 49 0.19 15.53 -6.14
N ILE A 50 1.40 15.51 -6.71
CA ILE A 50 2.00 16.72 -7.29
C ILE A 50 1.17 17.25 -8.47
N LEU A 51 0.58 16.39 -9.29
CA LEU A 51 -0.26 16.81 -10.42
C LEU A 51 -1.54 17.52 -9.94
N VAL A 52 -2.17 17.02 -8.87
CA VAL A 52 -3.33 17.65 -8.25
C VAL A 52 -2.98 19.06 -7.76
N ILE A 53 -1.87 19.21 -7.04
CA ILE A 53 -1.42 20.52 -6.54
C ILE A 53 -1.08 21.45 -7.69
N SER A 54 -0.35 20.97 -8.71
CA SER A 54 -0.01 21.74 -9.90
C SER A 54 -1.27 22.22 -10.64
N SER A 55 -2.31 21.39 -10.72
CA SER A 55 -3.56 21.79 -11.36
C SER A 55 -4.25 22.95 -10.63
N MET A 56 -4.18 23.02 -9.30
CA MET A 56 -4.73 24.14 -8.53
C MET A 56 -3.90 25.42 -8.67
N THR A 57 -2.57 25.28 -8.75
CA THR A 57 -1.65 26.42 -8.74
C THR A 57 -1.47 27.06 -10.12
N PHE A 58 -1.42 26.26 -11.18
CA PHE A 58 -1.05 26.73 -12.52
C PHE A 58 -2.23 26.92 -13.47
N LEU A 59 -3.38 26.28 -13.23
CA LEU A 59 -4.57 26.56 -14.02
C LEU A 59 -5.22 27.85 -13.51
N SER A 60 -5.65 28.68 -14.45
CA SER A 60 -6.41 29.89 -14.16
C SER A 60 -7.62 29.97 -15.08
N GLY A 61 -8.69 30.59 -14.61
CA GLY A 61 -9.95 30.69 -15.33
C GLY A 61 -10.76 29.39 -15.37
N GLY A 62 -11.70 29.30 -16.32
CA GLY A 62 -12.61 28.17 -16.47
C GLY A 62 -13.97 28.37 -15.80
N ALA A 63 -14.98 27.70 -16.37
CA ALA A 63 -16.32 27.61 -15.81
C ALA A 63 -16.27 26.63 -14.64
N GLY A 64 -16.05 27.14 -13.45
CA GLY A 64 -16.23 26.38 -12.22
C GLY A 64 -17.67 25.86 -12.07
N PHE A 65 -17.92 25.06 -11.03
CA PHE A 65 -19.26 24.59 -10.71
C PHE A 65 -19.72 25.15 -9.35
N GLY A 66 -20.67 26.08 -9.38
CA GLY A 66 -21.15 26.77 -8.17
C GLY A 66 -20.06 27.61 -7.52
N ILE A 67 -19.72 27.28 -6.28
CA ILE A 67 -18.74 28.02 -5.45
C ILE A 67 -17.29 27.58 -5.74
N TRP A 68 -17.11 26.51 -6.51
CA TRP A 68 -15.80 25.95 -6.85
C TRP A 68 -15.27 26.55 -8.14
N SER A 69 -14.01 26.98 -8.16
CA SER A 69 -13.36 27.47 -9.38
C SER A 69 -13.03 26.33 -10.35
N GLY A 70 -12.84 26.66 -11.63
CA GLY A 70 -12.41 25.70 -12.66
C GLY A 70 -11.20 24.87 -12.23
N PRO A 71 -10.09 25.48 -11.76
CA PRO A 71 -8.90 24.75 -11.33
C PRO A 71 -9.16 23.79 -10.16
N THR A 72 -10.03 24.17 -9.22
CA THR A 72 -10.42 23.27 -8.12
C THR A 72 -11.21 22.07 -8.65
N MET A 73 -12.06 22.26 -9.65
CA MET A 73 -12.77 21.15 -10.28
C MET A 73 -11.84 20.20 -11.04
N VAL A 74 -10.82 20.74 -11.72
CA VAL A 74 -9.78 19.93 -12.35
C VAL A 74 -8.95 19.15 -11.32
N ALA A 75 -8.63 19.77 -10.19
CA ALA A 75 -7.91 19.10 -9.11
C ALA A 75 -8.70 17.92 -8.53
N PHE A 76 -10.00 18.11 -8.29
CA PHE A 76 -10.87 17.01 -7.88
C PHE A 76 -11.00 15.93 -8.95
N GLY A 77 -11.15 16.30 -10.23
CA GLY A 77 -11.19 15.34 -11.33
C GLY A 77 -9.90 14.52 -11.45
N THR A 78 -8.75 15.16 -11.28
CA THR A 78 -7.42 14.52 -11.25
C THR A 78 -7.32 13.53 -10.08
N LEU A 79 -7.74 13.94 -8.89
CA LEU A 79 -7.73 13.10 -7.68
C LEU A 79 -8.65 11.88 -7.84
N ILE A 80 -9.87 12.08 -8.35
CA ILE A 80 -10.83 11.00 -8.61
C ILE A 80 -10.27 10.04 -9.66
N GLY A 81 -9.68 10.54 -10.74
CA GLY A 81 -9.03 9.72 -11.76
C GLY A 81 -7.91 8.85 -11.18
N GLY A 82 -7.08 9.41 -10.30
CA GLY A 82 -6.05 8.68 -9.57
C GLY A 82 -6.63 7.58 -8.67
N LEU A 83 -7.70 7.89 -7.94
CA LEU A 83 -8.38 6.93 -7.08
C LEU A 83 -9.02 5.79 -7.90
N CYS A 84 -9.64 6.09 -9.05
CA CYS A 84 -10.14 5.07 -9.96
C CYS A 84 -9.00 4.18 -10.50
N GLY A 85 -7.85 4.78 -10.85
CA GLY A 85 -6.63 4.06 -11.23
C GLY A 85 -6.14 3.12 -10.12
N TYR A 86 -6.17 3.59 -8.87
CA TYR A 86 -5.85 2.80 -7.69
C TYR A 86 -6.80 1.60 -7.51
N MET A 87 -8.11 1.84 -7.60
CA MET A 87 -9.12 0.78 -7.49
C MET A 87 -8.93 -0.29 -8.56
N ALA A 88 -8.65 0.12 -9.80
CA ALA A 88 -8.37 -0.80 -10.90
C ALA A 88 -7.10 -1.64 -10.64
N LEU A 89 -6.03 -1.02 -10.12
CA LEU A 89 -4.81 -1.72 -9.72
C LEU A 89 -5.07 -2.73 -8.61
N MET A 90 -5.74 -2.32 -7.53
CA MET A 90 -6.04 -3.19 -6.40
C MET A 90 -6.95 -4.37 -6.81
N THR A 91 -7.85 -4.15 -7.77
CA THR A 91 -8.64 -5.25 -8.36
C THR A 91 -7.76 -6.27 -9.10
N LYS A 92 -6.73 -5.82 -9.83
CA LYS A 92 -5.79 -6.72 -10.51
C LYS A 92 -4.85 -7.44 -9.55
N VAL A 93 -4.39 -6.74 -8.51
CA VAL A 93 -3.59 -7.31 -7.42
C VAL A 93 -4.38 -8.38 -6.68
N ALA A 94 -5.64 -8.13 -6.35
CA ALA A 94 -6.53 -9.12 -5.72
C ALA A 94 -6.73 -10.37 -6.59
N ARG A 95 -6.60 -10.24 -7.91
CA ARG A 95 -6.63 -11.36 -8.88
C ARG A 95 -5.30 -12.09 -9.03
N GLY A 96 -4.28 -11.76 -8.21
CA GLY A 96 -2.98 -12.44 -8.20
C GLY A 96 -2.05 -12.07 -9.35
N LYS A 97 -2.37 -11.02 -10.13
CA LYS A 97 -1.52 -10.52 -11.21
C LYS A 97 -0.82 -9.24 -10.74
N PRO A 98 0.39 -9.33 -10.17
CA PRO A 98 1.14 -8.15 -9.76
C PRO A 98 1.45 -7.30 -11.01
N GLN A 99 0.97 -6.07 -11.00
CA GLN A 99 1.22 -5.08 -12.03
C GLN A 99 1.93 -3.90 -11.37
N ALA A 100 2.80 -3.21 -12.11
CA ALA A 100 3.41 -1.98 -11.62
C ALA A 100 2.31 -0.98 -11.23
N GLY A 101 2.40 -0.42 -10.02
CA GLY A 101 1.42 0.55 -9.53
C GLY A 101 1.46 1.87 -10.30
N LEU A 102 2.68 2.33 -10.62
CA LEU A 102 2.93 3.59 -11.31
C LEU A 102 2.10 3.78 -12.61
N PRO A 103 2.10 2.87 -13.60
CA PRO A 103 1.39 3.12 -14.86
C PRO A 103 -0.12 3.30 -14.71
N LEU A 104 -0.78 2.49 -13.87
CA LEU A 104 -2.23 2.57 -13.68
C LEU A 104 -2.63 3.79 -12.84
N LEU A 105 -1.84 4.09 -11.81
CA LEU A 105 -2.16 5.17 -10.89
C LEU A 105 -1.88 6.55 -11.52
N ASN A 106 -0.73 6.70 -12.18
CA ASN A 106 -0.39 7.93 -12.89
C ASN A 106 -1.26 8.09 -14.13
N GLY A 107 -1.51 7.00 -14.88
CA GLY A 107 -2.40 7.03 -16.03
C GLY A 107 -3.83 7.44 -15.66
N GLY A 108 -4.38 6.92 -14.56
CA GLY A 108 -5.70 7.32 -14.06
C GLY A 108 -5.75 8.80 -13.68
N SER A 109 -4.72 9.30 -13.00
CA SER A 109 -4.64 10.70 -12.59
C SER A 109 -4.54 11.65 -13.78
N ILE A 110 -3.68 11.32 -14.76
CA ILE A 110 -3.53 12.08 -16.01
C ILE A 110 -4.84 12.07 -16.80
N LEU A 111 -5.51 10.92 -16.90
CA LEU A 111 -6.79 10.82 -17.60
C LEU A 111 -7.88 11.67 -16.91
N GLY A 112 -7.94 11.62 -15.57
CA GLY A 112 -8.83 12.47 -14.77
C GLY A 112 -8.56 13.96 -14.98
N TYR A 113 -7.29 14.36 -14.98
CA TYR A 113 -6.85 15.72 -15.30
C TYR A 113 -7.32 16.14 -16.69
N LEU A 114 -7.08 15.34 -17.74
CA LEU A 114 -7.44 15.69 -19.11
C LEU A 114 -8.95 15.84 -19.30
N ILE A 115 -9.74 14.90 -18.75
CA ILE A 115 -11.20 14.95 -18.86
C ILE A 115 -11.75 16.17 -18.13
N SER A 116 -11.33 16.39 -16.89
CA SER A 116 -11.83 17.53 -16.11
C SER A 116 -11.33 18.87 -16.64
N ALA A 117 -10.08 18.98 -17.07
CA ALA A 117 -9.54 20.18 -17.72
C ALA A 117 -10.33 20.54 -18.98
N LEU A 118 -10.66 19.53 -19.81
CA LEU A 118 -11.46 19.75 -21.02
C LEU A 118 -12.90 20.20 -20.69
N LEU A 119 -13.50 19.67 -19.62
CA LEU A 119 -14.87 20.02 -19.23
C LEU A 119 -14.99 21.39 -18.56
N PHE A 120 -14.06 21.73 -17.65
CA PHE A 120 -14.19 22.91 -16.79
C PHE A 120 -13.37 24.11 -17.27
N ILE A 121 -12.29 23.91 -18.04
CA ILE A 121 -11.48 25.00 -18.60
C ILE A 121 -11.61 25.07 -20.12
N GLY A 122 -11.76 23.92 -20.78
CA GLY A 122 -11.88 23.83 -22.23
C GLY A 122 -10.56 23.56 -22.95
N PRO A 123 -10.56 23.55 -24.30
CA PRO A 123 -9.38 23.20 -25.11
C PRO A 123 -8.17 24.10 -24.86
N SER A 124 -8.40 25.34 -24.42
CA SER A 124 -7.36 26.31 -24.06
C SER A 124 -6.45 25.81 -22.93
N ALA A 125 -6.92 24.92 -22.05
CA ALA A 125 -6.09 24.29 -21.02
C ALA A 125 -5.00 23.36 -21.59
N LEU A 126 -5.20 22.91 -22.83
CA LEU A 126 -4.33 22.01 -23.58
C LEU A 126 -3.59 22.72 -24.72
N ALA A 127 -3.84 24.02 -24.90
CA ALA A 127 -3.16 24.81 -25.90
C ALA A 127 -1.70 25.00 -25.49
N PHE A 128 -0.78 24.39 -26.24
CA PHE A 128 0.64 24.39 -25.93
C PHE A 128 1.38 25.70 -26.28
N ASN A 129 0.66 26.81 -26.54
CA ASN A 129 1.22 28.09 -27.01
C ASN A 129 2.29 27.93 -28.12
N ILE A 130 2.17 26.86 -28.92
CA ILE A 130 2.97 26.63 -30.11
C ILE A 130 2.39 27.50 -31.22
N THR A 131 2.93 28.71 -31.34
CA THR A 131 2.82 29.50 -32.56
C THR A 131 3.51 28.73 -33.68
N LEU A 132 2.77 28.34 -34.71
CA LEU A 132 3.32 27.56 -35.82
C LEU A 132 4.10 28.43 -36.82
N PHE A 133 4.02 29.76 -36.73
CA PHE A 133 4.80 30.75 -37.50
C PHE A 133 4.55 32.14 -36.92
#